data_AF-A0AA39K6H7-F1
#
_entry.id   AF-A0AA39K6H7-F1
#
_cell.length_a   1.000
_cell.length_b   1.000
_cell.length_c   1.000
_cell.angle_alpha   90.00
_cell.angle_beta   90.00
_cell.angle_gamma   90.00
#
_symmetry.space_group_name_H-M   'P 1'
#
loop_
_entity.id
_entity.type
_entity.pdbx_description
1 polymer ?
#
loop_
_entity_poly.entity_id
_entity_poly.type
_entity_poly.pdbx_seq_one_letter_code
_entity_poly.pdbx_strand_id
1 'polypeptide(L)'
;MDTRMRAKFPPPKPDLTFTRPPKSKVALFFWRWRIWFESTFVLSMLEPWEKIMLLTILFICSSFVLSALFKYIRQDIGGVQQRVVYYLLGQEGEKSAIWHRTSNGAIERHGEL
;
A
#
# COMPACT_ATOMS: atom_id res chain seq x y z
N MET A 1 38.11 44.02 -29.62
CA MET A 1 36.84 43.28 -29.81
C MET A 1 37.21 41.88 -30.28
N ASP A 2 37.13 40.88 -29.40
CA ASP A 2 37.60 39.51 -29.68
C ASP A 2 36.39 38.57 -29.72
N THR A 3 35.98 38.18 -30.93
CA THR A 3 34.80 37.35 -31.19
C THR A 3 35.25 35.90 -31.39
N ARG A 4 35.54 35.19 -30.30
CA ARG A 4 35.85 33.75 -30.36
C ARG A 4 34.60 32.96 -30.73
N MET A 5 34.44 32.61 -32.01
CA MET A 5 33.44 31.64 -32.45
C MET A 5 33.75 30.26 -31.84
N ARG A 6 32.99 29.85 -30.83
CA ARG A 6 33.10 28.49 -30.29
C ARG A 6 32.53 27.51 -31.31
N ALA A 7 33.39 26.68 -31.90
CA ALA A 7 32.96 25.56 -32.74
C ALA A 7 32.01 24.65 -31.95
N LYS A 8 30.78 24.51 -32.43
CA LYS A 8 29.74 23.70 -31.79
C LYS A 8 29.91 22.26 -32.27
N PHE A 9 30.61 21.44 -31.47
CA PHE A 9 30.74 20.02 -31.76
C PHE A 9 29.36 19.34 -31.76
N PRO A 10 29.11 18.37 -32.66
CA PRO A 10 27.90 17.57 -32.60
C PRO A 10 27.85 16.83 -31.26
N PRO A 11 26.64 16.66 -30.68
CA PRO A 11 26.51 15.92 -29.43
C PRO A 11 27.07 14.50 -29.60
N PRO A 12 27.78 13.95 -28.60
CA PRO A 12 28.25 12.58 -28.65
C PRO A 12 27.04 11.63 -28.74
N LYS A 13 27.05 10.72 -29.71
CA LYS A 13 26.17 9.56 -29.74
C LYS A 13 26.81 8.48 -28.86
N PRO A 14 26.07 7.70 -28.05
CA PRO A 14 24.62 7.57 -28.00
C PRO A 14 23.90 8.65 -27.19
N ASP A 15 22.68 8.99 -27.60
CA ASP A 15 21.84 9.97 -26.91
C ASP A 15 21.28 9.37 -25.60
N LEU A 16 21.90 9.73 -24.47
CA LEU A 16 21.50 9.27 -23.14
C LEU A 16 20.32 10.07 -22.54
N THR A 17 19.69 10.96 -23.31
CA THR A 17 18.62 11.84 -22.81
C THR A 17 17.44 11.07 -22.20
N PHE A 18 17.17 9.83 -22.65
CA PHE A 18 16.15 8.97 -22.08
C PHE A 18 16.38 8.64 -20.59
N THR A 19 17.64 8.54 -20.17
CA THR A 19 18.02 8.22 -18.77
C THR A 19 18.10 9.46 -17.88
N ARG A 20 17.92 10.66 -18.43
CA ARG A 20 18.08 11.90 -17.68
C ARG A 20 16.84 12.16 -16.80
N PRO A 21 17.02 12.42 -15.50
CA PRO A 21 15.89 12.74 -14.63
C PRO A 21 15.24 14.07 -15.08
N PRO A 22 13.91 14.13 -15.18
CA PRO A 22 13.20 15.35 -15.54
C PRO A 22 13.27 16.38 -14.41
N LYS A 23 13.28 17.66 -14.76
CA LYS A 23 13.44 18.78 -13.80
C LYS A 23 12.23 19.03 -12.89
N SER A 24 11.05 18.49 -13.24
CA SER A 24 9.81 18.68 -12.48
C SER A 24 9.67 17.63 -11.37
N LYS A 25 9.20 18.02 -10.18
CA LYS A 25 9.05 17.13 -9.01
C LYS A 25 8.12 15.93 -9.29
N VAL A 26 6.97 16.17 -9.91
CA VAL A 26 6.02 15.11 -10.28
C VAL A 26 6.59 14.20 -11.36
N ALA A 27 7.27 14.78 -12.36
CA ALA A 27 7.91 14.00 -13.40
C ALA A 27 9.05 13.13 -12.84
N LEU A 28 9.77 13.61 -11.81
CA LEU A 28 10.83 12.85 -11.16
C LEU A 28 10.28 11.66 -10.36
N PHE A 29 9.12 11.83 -9.72
CA PHE A 29 8.41 10.73 -9.06
C PHE A 29 8.00 9.64 -10.06
N PHE A 30 7.31 10.01 -11.14
CA PHE A 30 6.93 9.06 -12.19
C PHE A 30 8.13 8.44 -12.89
N TRP A 31 9.20 9.21 -13.10
CA TRP A 31 10.45 8.70 -13.66
C TRP A 31 11.06 7.63 -12.76
N ARG A 32 11.13 7.88 -11.44
CA ARG A 32 11.68 6.91 -10.48
C ARG A 32 10.81 5.67 -10.37
N TRP A 33 9.48 5.83 -10.35
CA TRP A 33 8.55 4.71 -10.36
C TRP A 33 8.68 3.87 -11.64
N ARG A 34 8.78 4.53 -12.81
CA ARG A 34 9.01 3.85 -14.10
C ARG A 34 10.32 3.05 -14.08
N ILE A 35 11.44 3.67 -13.67
CA ILE A 35 12.75 2.99 -13.66
C ILE A 35 12.77 1.82 -12.69
N TRP A 36 12.15 1.98 -11.51
CA TRP A 36 12.03 0.88 -10.54
C TRP A 36 11.23 -0.29 -11.12
N PHE A 37 10.11 0.01 -11.75
CA PHE A 37 9.24 -0.99 -12.39
C PHE A 37 9.92 -1.67 -13.60
N GLU A 38 10.64 -0.92 -14.43
CA GLU A 38 11.41 -1.48 -15.55
C GLU A 38 12.55 -2.39 -15.06
N SER A 39 13.14 -2.06 -13.90
CA SER A 39 14.22 -2.86 -13.29
C SER A 39 13.70 -4.16 -12.66
N THR A 40 12.57 -4.12 -11.94
CA THR A 40 12.04 -5.31 -11.24
C THR A 40 11.54 -6.39 -12.20
N PHE A 41 11.04 -5.99 -13.37
CA PHE A 41 10.48 -6.89 -14.38
C PHE A 41 11.41 -7.09 -15.59
N VAL A 42 12.62 -6.53 -15.57
CA VAL A 42 13.61 -6.62 -16.67
C VAL A 42 12.99 -6.26 -18.03
N LEU A 43 12.09 -5.26 -18.03
CA LEU A 43 11.30 -4.88 -19.21
C LEU A 43 12.14 -4.21 -20.31
N SER A 44 13.42 -3.93 -20.03
CA SER A 44 14.35 -3.37 -20.99
C SER A 44 14.82 -4.38 -22.04
N MET A 45 14.69 -5.68 -21.77
CA MET A 45 15.13 -6.74 -22.68
C MET A 45 14.00 -7.36 -23.48
N LEU A 46 12.74 -7.08 -23.11
CA LEU A 46 11.58 -7.64 -23.78
C LEU A 46 11.19 -6.81 -25.00
N GLU A 47 10.68 -7.50 -26.01
CA GLU A 47 10.11 -6.82 -27.17
C GLU A 47 8.87 -6.00 -26.76
N PRO A 48 8.56 -4.91 -27.48
CA PRO A 48 7.42 -4.05 -27.13
C PRO A 48 6.10 -4.80 -27.00
N TRP A 49 5.92 -5.86 -27.79
CA TRP A 49 4.72 -6.69 -27.78
C TRP A 49 4.65 -7.62 -26.55
N GLU A 50 5.77 -8.26 -26.19
CA GLU A 50 5.86 -9.13 -25.00
C GLU A 50 5.61 -8.34 -23.72
N LYS A 51 6.12 -7.10 -23.65
CA LYS A 51 5.85 -6.17 -22.54
C LYS A 51 4.34 -5.93 -22.39
N ILE A 52 3.62 -5.73 -23.50
CA ILE A 52 2.17 -5.51 -23.47
C ILE A 52 1.44 -6.76 -22.95
N MET A 53 1.83 -7.97 -23.40
CA MET A 53 1.21 -9.21 -22.92
C MET A 53 1.46 -9.47 -21.43
N LEU A 54 2.68 -9.27 -20.95
CA LEU A 54 2.98 -9.47 -19.53
C LEU A 54 2.24 -8.45 -18.65
N LEU A 55 2.16 -7.19 -19.08
CA LEU A 55 1.45 -6.17 -18.32
C LEU A 55 -0.06 -6.47 -18.25
N THR A 56 -0.67 -6.98 -19.31
CA THR A 56 -2.10 -7.34 -19.27
C THR A 56 -2.33 -8.53 -18.34
N ILE A 57 -1.50 -9.57 -18.40
CA ILE A 57 -1.61 -10.73 -17.52
C ILE A 57 -1.41 -10.32 -16.06
N LEU A 58 -0.35 -9.57 -15.76
CA LEU A 58 -0.09 -9.05 -14.41
C LEU A 58 -1.23 -8.17 -13.91
N PHE A 59 -1.79 -7.32 -14.78
CA PHE A 59 -2.92 -6.47 -14.43
C PHE A 59 -4.17 -7.29 -14.08
N ILE A 60 -4.47 -8.33 -14.86
CA ILE A 60 -5.61 -9.24 -14.59
C ILE A 60 -5.38 -10.00 -13.27
N CYS A 61 -4.21 -10.62 -13.10
CA CYS A 61 -3.86 -11.34 -11.87
C CYS A 61 -3.89 -10.41 -10.64
N SER A 62 -3.29 -9.23 -10.74
CA SER A 62 -3.29 -8.24 -9.66
C SER A 62 -4.69 -7.76 -9.35
N SER A 63 -5.54 -7.51 -10.36
CA SER A 63 -6.93 -7.09 -10.15
C SER A 63 -7.74 -8.18 -9.46
N PHE A 64 -7.51 -9.44 -9.81
CA PHE A 64 -8.14 -10.59 -9.16
C PHE A 64 -7.71 -10.72 -7.70
N VAL A 65 -6.40 -10.65 -7.42
CA VAL A 65 -5.86 -10.67 -6.06
C VAL A 65 -6.40 -9.51 -5.24
N LEU A 66 -6.43 -8.29 -5.80
CA LEU A 66 -6.91 -7.12 -5.11
C LEU A 66 -8.42 -7.22 -4.82
N SER A 67 -9.20 -7.72 -5.77
CA SER A 67 -10.63 -7.98 -5.58
C SER A 67 -10.88 -9.03 -4.50
N ALA A 68 -10.11 -10.11 -4.49
CA ALA A 68 -10.17 -11.14 -3.46
C ALA A 68 -9.78 -10.57 -2.09
N LEU A 69 -8.74 -9.74 -2.03
CA LEU A 69 -8.30 -9.06 -0.81
C LEU A 69 -9.37 -8.09 -0.29
N PHE A 70 -9.99 -7.29 -1.15
CA PHE A 70 -11.09 -6.41 -0.74
C PHE A 70 -12.27 -7.19 -0.17
N LYS A 71 -12.62 -8.32 -0.80
CA LYS A 71 -13.69 -9.19 -0.30
C LYS A 71 -13.30 -9.82 1.04
N TYR A 72 -12.06 -10.28 1.16
CA TYR A 72 -11.50 -10.88 2.38
C TYR A 72 -11.47 -9.89 3.54
N ILE A 73 -10.90 -8.69 3.33
CA ILE A 73 -10.86 -7.62 4.33
C ILE A 73 -12.28 -7.27 4.78
N ARG A 74 -13.22 -7.09 3.85
CA ARG A 74 -14.60 -6.74 4.20
C ARG A 74 -15.27 -7.81 5.06
N GLN A 75 -14.99 -9.09 4.79
CA GLN A 75 -15.56 -10.20 5.55
C GLN A 75 -15.05 -10.26 6.99
N ASP A 76 -13.77 -9.92 7.23
CA ASP A 76 -13.15 -9.98 8.55
C ASP A 76 -13.36 -8.73 9.42
N ILE A 77 -13.87 -7.62 8.88
CA ILE A 77 -14.15 -6.39 9.67
C ILE A 77 -15.09 -6.69 10.85
N GLY A 78 -16.10 -7.56 10.68
CA GLY A 78 -17.05 -7.87 11.75
C GLY A 78 -16.41 -8.53 12.98
N GLY A 79 -15.46 -9.43 12.78
CA GLY A 79 -14.75 -10.12 13.87
C GLY A 79 -13.60 -9.29 14.46
N VAL A 80 -12.90 -8.52 13.62
CA VAL A 80 -11.79 -7.67 14.05
C VAL A 80 -12.31 -6.46 14.85
N GLN A 81 -13.46 -5.87 14.48
CA GLN A 81 -14.04 -4.76 15.24
C GLN A 81 -14.33 -5.14 16.69
N GLN A 82 -14.88 -6.33 16.93
CA GLN A 82 -15.19 -6.78 18.29
C GLN A 82 -13.91 -6.95 19.13
N ARG A 83 -12.82 -7.43 18.51
CA ARG A 83 -11.49 -7.55 19.16
C ARG A 83 -10.82 -6.20 19.36
N VAL A 84 -10.90 -5.29 18.39
CA VAL A 84 -10.35 -3.94 18.47
C VAL A 84 -11.05 -3.16 19.59
N VAL A 85 -12.38 -3.25 19.70
CA VAL A 85 -13.14 -2.66 20.82
C VAL A 85 -12.74 -3.31 22.15
N TYR A 86 -12.54 -4.62 22.19
CA TYR A 86 -12.05 -5.30 23.39
C TYR A 86 -10.69 -4.74 23.86
N TYR A 87 -9.73 -4.59 22.95
CA TYR A 87 -8.39 -4.10 23.28
C TYR A 87 -8.31 -2.58 23.50
N LEU A 88 -9.15 -1.77 22.83
CA LEU A 88 -9.12 -0.31 22.96
C LEU A 88 -10.02 0.24 24.08
N LEU A 89 -11.19 -0.36 24.34
CA LEU A 89 -12.15 0.12 25.34
C LEU A 89 -12.07 -0.64 26.67
N GLY A 90 -11.41 -1.81 26.73
CA GLY A 90 -11.23 -2.57 27.98
C GLY A 90 -12.54 -2.97 28.68
N GLN A 91 -13.67 -3.00 27.97
CA GLN A 91 -15.02 -3.00 28.58
C GLN A 91 -15.57 -4.37 29.02
N GLU A 92 -14.73 -5.40 29.17
CA GLU A 92 -15.18 -6.70 29.71
C GLU A 92 -15.05 -6.81 31.25
N GLY A 93 -14.34 -5.88 31.90
CA GLY A 93 -14.33 -5.81 33.37
C GLY A 93 -15.69 -5.45 33.99
N GLU A 94 -16.51 -4.65 33.29
CA GLU A 94 -17.73 -4.09 33.87
C GLU A 94 -18.90 -5.07 33.86
N LYS A 95 -19.08 -5.86 32.79
CA LYS A 95 -20.17 -6.84 32.74
C LYS A 95 -19.96 -7.94 33.78
N SER A 96 -18.74 -8.46 33.93
CA SER A 96 -18.42 -9.46 34.96
C SER A 96 -18.47 -8.87 36.38
N ALA A 97 -17.96 -7.64 36.58
CA ALA A 97 -18.03 -6.98 37.88
C ALA A 97 -19.46 -6.63 38.32
N ILE A 98 -20.34 -6.27 37.37
CA ILE A 98 -21.76 -6.06 37.66
C ILE A 98 -22.38 -7.38 38.11
N TRP A 99 -22.23 -8.47 37.34
CA TRP A 99 -22.79 -9.78 37.73
C TRP A 99 -22.29 -10.26 39.10
N HIS A 100 -21.00 -10.09 39.40
CA HIS A 100 -20.40 -10.47 40.68
C HIS A 100 -20.84 -9.56 41.85
N ARG A 101 -21.14 -8.29 41.58
CA ARG A 101 -21.69 -7.35 42.58
C ARG A 101 -23.16 -7.63 42.87
N THR A 102 -23.96 -7.93 41.85
CA THR A 102 -25.39 -8.26 42.03
C THR A 102 -25.55 -9.60 42.74
N SER A 103 -24.69 -10.59 42.49
CA SER A 103 -24.74 -11.88 43.20
C SER A 103 -24.41 -11.73 44.69
N ASN A 104 -23.38 -10.94 45.03
CA ASN A 104 -22.99 -10.73 46.43
C ASN A 104 -24.07 -9.96 47.21
N GLY A 105 -24.69 -8.93 46.63
CA GLY A 105 -25.77 -8.19 47.29
C GLY A 105 -27.10 -8.95 47.41
N ALA A 106 -27.32 -10.00 46.61
CA ALA A 106 -28.50 -10.86 46.73
C ALA A 106 -28.35 -11.91 47.84
N ILE A 107 -27.13 -12.37 48.12
CA ILE A 107 -26.85 -13.34 49.18
C ILE A 107 -26.93 -12.68 50.57
N GLU A 108 -26.46 -11.44 50.70
CA GLU A 108 -26.46 -10.71 51.98
C GLU A 108 -27.89 -10.41 52.48
N ARG A 109 -28.84 -10.12 51.58
CA ARG A 109 -30.25 -9.90 51.93
C ARG A 109 -31.02 -11.16 52.35
N HIS A 110 -30.49 -12.35 52.07
CA HIS A 110 -31.13 -13.61 52.45
C HIS A 110 -30.61 -14.18 53.79
N GLY A 111 -29.59 -13.52 54.39
CA GLY A 111 -29.03 -13.89 55.70
C GLY A 111 -29.58 -13.09 56.89
N GLU A 112 -30.43 -12.07 56.65
CA GLU A 112 -31.01 -11.21 57.68
C GLU A 112 -32.52 -11.43 57.94
N LEU A 113 -33.08 -12.56 57.47
CA LEU A 113 -34.43 -13.04 57.76
C LEU A 113 -34.37 -14.36 58.54
#